data_AF-A0AAE9SBH5-F1
#
_entry.id   AF-A0AAE9SBH5-F1
#
_cell.length_a   1.000
_cell.length_b   1.000
_cell.length_c   1.000
_cell.angle_alpha   90.00
_cell.angle_beta   90.00
_cell.angle_gamma   90.00
#
_symmetry.space_group_name_H-M   'P 1'
#
loop_
_entity.id
_entity.type
_entity.pdbx_description
1 polymer ?
#
loop_
_entity_poly.entity_id
_entity_poly.type
_entity_poly.pdbx_seq_one_letter_code
_entity_poly.pdbx_strand_id
1 'polypeptide(L)'
;MGQTLSLHPALSEKEKESLLSPEYVEVGKQYFVGWGALMLINAVLAQGKNRSGLVWFFISLFLGPVTTLILALVPKLPEDQ
;
A
#
# COMPACT_ATOMS: atom_id res chain seq x y z
N MET A 1 -8.97 -47.43 21.46
CA MET A 1 -8.29 -47.04 20.20
C MET A 1 -8.82 -45.65 19.83
N GLY A 2 -8.33 -44.62 20.52
CA GLY A 2 -8.86 -43.26 20.42
C GLY A 2 -8.12 -42.47 19.35
N GLN A 3 -8.85 -41.97 18.37
CA GLN A 3 -8.34 -40.93 17.50
C GLN A 3 -8.26 -39.63 18.31
N THR A 4 -7.09 -39.01 18.35
CA THR A 4 -6.97 -37.55 18.46
C THR A 4 -5.96 -37.11 17.42
N LEU A 5 -6.46 -36.72 16.26
CA LEU A 5 -5.75 -35.93 15.28
C LEU A 5 -5.42 -34.58 15.96
N SER A 6 -4.30 -34.51 16.67
CA SER A 6 -3.79 -33.25 17.22
C SER A 6 -3.27 -32.40 16.07
N LEU A 7 -4.18 -31.66 15.47
CA LEU A 7 -3.89 -30.56 14.56
C LEU A 7 -2.76 -29.71 15.16
N HIS A 8 -1.77 -29.46 14.33
CA HIS A 8 -0.53 -28.72 14.59
C HIS A 8 -0.70 -27.59 15.65
N PRO A 9 0.10 -27.58 16.73
CA PRO A 9 -0.02 -26.59 17.79
C PRO A 9 0.37 -25.19 17.30
N ALA A 10 -0.25 -24.18 17.91
CA ALA A 10 0.03 -22.77 17.73
C ALA A 10 1.54 -22.46 17.77
N LEU A 11 1.97 -21.56 16.87
CA LEU A 11 3.34 -21.04 16.73
C LEU A 11 3.97 -20.68 18.09
N SER A 12 5.27 -20.93 18.22
CA SER A 12 6.03 -20.75 19.47
C SER A 12 6.00 -19.30 19.93
N GLU A 13 5.87 -19.04 21.23
CA GLU A 13 5.85 -17.67 21.78
C GLU A 13 7.08 -16.84 21.35
N LYS A 14 8.23 -17.49 21.13
CA LYS A 14 9.44 -16.84 20.59
C LYS A 14 9.28 -16.32 19.17
N GLU A 15 8.49 -17.00 18.33
CA GLU A 15 8.16 -16.56 16.97
C GLU A 15 7.22 -15.35 17.02
N LYS A 16 6.24 -15.35 17.92
CA LYS A 16 5.35 -14.19 18.15
C LYS A 16 6.11 -12.97 18.65
N GLU A 17 7.05 -13.17 19.57
CA GLU A 17 7.90 -12.12 20.13
C GLU A 17 8.87 -11.56 19.08
N SER A 18 9.38 -12.41 18.18
CA SER A 18 10.16 -11.99 17.01
C SER A 18 9.34 -11.15 16.02
N LEU A 19 8.08 -11.53 15.76
CA LEU A 19 7.16 -10.77 14.90
C LEU A 19 6.71 -9.44 15.52
N LEU A 20 6.71 -9.33 16.84
CA LEU A 20 6.38 -8.11 17.60
C LEU A 20 7.62 -7.28 17.97
N SER A 21 8.80 -7.62 17.42
CA SER A 21 10.00 -6.84 17.63
C SER A 21 9.77 -5.36 17.21
N PRO A 22 10.30 -4.39 17.97
CA PRO A 22 10.13 -2.96 17.66
C PRO A 22 10.57 -2.60 16.24
N GLU A 23 11.56 -3.32 15.72
CA GLU A 23 12.05 -3.19 14.34
C GLU A 23 10.95 -3.48 13.32
N TYR A 24 10.17 -4.56 13.47
CA TYR A 24 9.09 -4.90 12.54
C TYR A 24 7.94 -3.88 12.59
N VAL A 25 7.58 -3.43 13.79
CA VAL A 25 6.55 -2.38 13.97
C VAL A 25 6.98 -1.08 13.28
N GLU A 26 8.27 -0.74 13.37
CA GLU A 26 8.82 0.47 12.73
C GLU A 26 8.83 0.35 11.21
N VAL A 27 9.21 -0.82 10.67
CA VAL A 27 9.09 -1.11 9.22
C VAL A 27 7.65 -0.96 8.75
N GLY A 28 6.67 -1.44 9.53
CA GLY A 28 5.24 -1.27 9.22
C GLY A 28 4.79 0.19 9.14
N LYS A 29 5.24 1.04 10.07
CA LYS A 29 4.97 2.49 10.03
C LYS A 29 5.62 3.15 8.82
N GLN A 30 6.87 2.82 8.53
CA GLN A 30 7.59 3.36 7.37
C GLN A 30 6.88 2.98 6.07
N TYR A 31 6.39 1.75 5.97
CA TYR A 31 5.60 1.30 4.82
C TYR A 31 4.30 2.11 4.66
N PHE A 32 3.56 2.34 5.76
CA PHE A 32 2.35 3.15 5.73
C PHE A 32 2.61 4.60 5.31
N VAL A 33 3.66 5.23 5.86
CA VAL A 33 4.07 6.60 5.46
C VAL A 33 4.50 6.64 4.00
N GLY A 34 5.30 5.66 3.55
CA GLY A 34 5.73 5.55 2.16
C GLY A 34 4.55 5.38 1.20
N TRP A 35 3.55 4.59 1.57
CA TRP A 35 2.32 4.41 0.80
C TRP A 35 1.50 5.71 0.72
N GLY A 36 1.30 6.39 1.85
CA GLY A 36 0.60 7.68 1.88
C GLY A 36 1.30 8.76 1.07
N ALA A 37 2.64 8.84 1.15
CA ALA A 37 3.44 9.74 0.34
C ALA A 37 3.30 9.43 -1.16
N LEU A 38 3.32 8.15 -1.55
CA LEU A 38 3.12 7.72 -2.93
C LEU A 38 1.74 8.12 -3.46
N MET A 39 0.70 8.00 -2.64
CA MET A 39 -0.66 8.46 -3.01
C MET A 39 -0.70 9.96 -3.29
N LEU A 40 -0.03 10.77 -2.48
CA LEU A 40 0.06 12.23 -2.69
C LEU A 40 0.86 12.57 -3.96
N ILE A 41 1.97 11.88 -4.20
CA ILE A 41 2.76 12.05 -5.43
C ILE A 41 1.90 11.74 -6.66
N ASN A 42 1.17 10.62 -6.66
CA ASN A 42 0.27 10.26 -7.75
C ASN A 42 -0.86 11.29 -7.95
N ALA A 43 -1.37 11.89 -6.87
CA ALA A 43 -2.36 12.96 -6.94
C ALA A 43 -1.81 14.23 -7.62
N VAL A 44 -0.56 14.61 -7.32
CA VAL A 44 0.12 15.76 -7.95
C VAL A 44 0.45 15.46 -9.41
N LEU A 45 0.93 14.26 -9.72
CA LEU A 45 1.19 13.82 -11.10
C LEU A 45 -0.08 13.85 -11.96
N ALA A 46 -1.23 13.44 -11.39
CA ALA A 46 -2.52 13.52 -12.06
C ALA A 46 -2.96 14.97 -12.32
N GLN A 47 -2.78 15.87 -11.34
CA GLN A 47 -3.08 17.30 -11.50
C GLN A 47 -2.22 17.93 -12.61
N GLY A 48 -0.93 17.61 -12.67
CA GLY A 48 -0.05 18.06 -13.75
C GLY A 48 -0.51 17.60 -15.14
N LYS A 49 -1.31 16.54 -15.21
CA LYS A 49 -1.92 15.99 -16.42
C LYS A 49 -3.37 16.46 -16.66
N ASN A 50 -3.81 17.53 -15.99
CA ASN A 50 -5.17 18.08 -16.07
C ASN A 50 -6.24 17.06 -15.66
N ARG A 51 -5.95 16.24 -14.65
CA ARG A 51 -6.89 15.27 -14.07
C ARG A 51 -7.09 15.57 -12.58
N SER A 52 -8.23 15.15 -12.03
CA SER A 52 -8.56 15.38 -10.62
C SER A 52 -7.58 14.65 -9.68
N GLY A 53 -6.73 15.40 -8.99
CA GLY A 53 -5.75 14.83 -8.04
C GLY A 53 -6.39 14.00 -6.93
N LEU A 54 -7.54 14.45 -6.40
CA LEU A 54 -8.27 13.73 -5.34
C LEU A 54 -8.78 12.36 -5.80
N VAL A 55 -9.29 12.27 -7.02
CA VAL A 55 -9.72 10.98 -7.58
C VAL A 55 -8.52 10.02 -7.68
N TRP A 56 -7.39 10.52 -8.21
CA TRP A 56 -6.17 9.72 -8.36
C TRP A 56 -5.48 9.38 -7.03
N PHE A 57 -5.66 10.20 -6.00
CA PHE A 57 -5.28 9.89 -4.61
C PHE A 57 -6.03 8.66 -4.10
N PHE A 58 -7.36 8.62 -4.23
CA PHE A 58 -8.17 7.48 -3.77
C PHE A 58 -7.95 6.23 -4.61
N ILE A 59 -7.76 6.36 -5.93
CA ILE A 59 -7.35 5.24 -6.79
C ILE A 59 -6.03 4.61 -6.29
N SER A 60 -5.09 5.45 -5.84
CA SER A 60 -3.80 4.98 -5.31
C SER A 60 -3.91 4.21 -3.99
N LEU A 61 -5.03 4.32 -3.26
CA LEU A 61 -5.25 3.50 -2.06
C LEU A 61 -5.24 2.00 -2.39
N PHE A 62 -5.81 1.64 -3.55
CA PHE A 62 -5.95 0.24 -3.99
C PHE A 62 -4.83 -0.19 -4.93
N LEU A 63 -4.39 0.69 -5.82
CA LEU A 63 -3.45 0.37 -6.90
C LEU A 63 -1.99 0.73 -6.58
N GLY A 64 -1.75 1.62 -5.63
CA GLY A 64 -0.41 2.01 -5.18
C GLY A 64 0.52 2.40 -6.35
N PRO A 65 1.70 1.77 -6.49
CA PRO A 65 2.65 2.04 -7.57
C PRO A 65 2.10 1.81 -8.99
N VAL A 66 1.09 0.96 -9.16
CA VAL A 66 0.48 0.71 -10.48
C VAL A 66 -0.16 1.98 -11.02
N THR A 67 -0.72 2.83 -10.14
CA THR A 67 -1.25 4.14 -10.51
C THR A 67 -0.19 5.02 -11.17
N THR A 68 1.06 4.96 -10.71
CA THR A 68 2.17 5.72 -11.30
C THR A 68 2.44 5.28 -12.73
N LEU A 69 2.43 3.97 -13.00
CA LEU A 69 2.59 3.43 -14.36
C LEU A 69 1.46 3.86 -15.28
N ILE A 70 0.22 3.82 -14.80
CA ILE A 70 -0.95 4.30 -15.54
C ILE A 70 -0.77 5.79 -15.89
N LEU A 71 -0.45 6.62 -14.89
CA LEU A 71 -0.24 8.06 -15.12
C LEU A 71 0.92 8.35 -16.07
N ALA A 72 2.00 7.57 -16.01
CA ALA A 72 3.14 7.72 -16.91
C ALA A 72 2.74 7.52 -18.37
N LEU A 73 1.90 6.51 -18.65
CA LEU A 73 1.45 6.17 -20.01
C LEU A 73 0.27 7.01 -20.50
N VAL A 74 -0.54 7.57 -19.60
CA VAL A 74 -1.71 8.36 -19.95
C VAL A 74 -1.30 9.79 -20.38
N PRO A 75 -1.76 10.28 -21.54
CA PRO A 75 -1.49 11.64 -21.98
C PRO A 75 -2.23 12.69 -21.12
N LYS A 76 -1.68 13.91 -21.11
CA LYS A 76 -2.31 15.09 -20.46
C LYS A 76 -3.64 15.39 -21.15
N LEU A 77 -4.69 15.61 -20.35
CA LEU A 77 -6.00 15.95 -20.86
C LEU A 77 -5.97 17.40 -21.42
N PRO A 78 -6.67 17.71 -22.53
CA PRO A 78 -6.79 19.08 -23.00
C PRO A 78 -7.35 19.97 -21.89
N GLU A 79 -6.94 21.23 -21.88
CA GLU A 79 -7.53 22.23 -21.00
C GLU A 79 -8.85 22.66 -21.63
N ASP A 80 -9.93 22.58 -20.86
CA ASP A 80 -11.19 23.22 -21.22
C ASP A 80 -10.92 24.73 -21.18
N GLN A 81 -11.06 25.41 -22.33
CA GLN A 81 -10.79 26.84 -22.49
C GLN A 81 -11.77 27.71 -21.71
#